data_AF-A0A915MS19-F1
#
_entry.id   AF-A0A915MS19-F1
#
_cell.length_a   1.000
_cell.length_b   1.000
_cell.length_c   1.000
_cell.angle_alpha   90.00
_cell.angle_beta   90.00
_cell.angle_gamma   90.00
#
_symmetry.space_group_name_H-M   'P 1'
#
loop_
_entity.id
_entity.type
_entity.pdbx_description
1 polymer ?
#
loop_
_entity_poly.entity_id
_entity_poly.type
_entity_poly.pdbx_seq_one_letter_code
_entity_poly.pdbx_strand_id
1 'polypeptide(L)'
;MEACINCTTNCHKENRIWKIPDILILRLFKDEAIKNNITEFPVELDMAPFIHSDSPNNEEAIYSLYGVVIHIGPNYRSGHFVAKVKNLKSSSDLWQLFDDKEVSRMSLEDVKHSAAYILFYERKTALEKKKRNK
;
A
#
# COMPACT_ATOMS: atom_id res chain seq x y z
N MET A 1 -20.87 -19.20 10.09
CA MET A 1 -21.81 -18.51 9.18
C MET A 1 -22.79 -17.76 10.06
N GLU A 2 -22.63 -16.45 10.21
CA GLU A 2 -23.55 -15.63 11.01
C GLU A 2 -24.79 -15.36 10.14
N ALA A 3 -25.86 -16.09 10.37
CA ALA A 3 -27.16 -15.84 9.75
C ALA A 3 -27.98 -14.94 10.69
N CYS A 4 -28.53 -13.84 10.16
CA CYS A 4 -29.45 -13.00 10.92
C CYS A 4 -30.77 -13.75 11.14
N ILE A 5 -31.15 -13.94 12.40
CA ILE A 5 -32.34 -14.72 12.82
C ILE A 5 -33.66 -14.12 12.28
N ASN A 6 -33.69 -12.83 11.97
CA ASN A 6 -34.88 -12.12 11.48
C ASN A 6 -34.89 -11.80 9.98
N CYS A 7 -33.86 -12.20 9.22
CA CYS A 7 -33.86 -11.95 7.77
C CYS A 7 -34.42 -13.17 7.03
N THR A 8 -35.58 -13.01 6.37
CA THR A 8 -36.19 -13.99 5.46
C THR A 8 -35.62 -13.92 4.02
N THR A 9 -34.72 -12.99 3.74
CA THR A 9 -34.11 -12.75 2.44
C THR A 9 -32.58 -12.63 2.54
N ASN A 10 -31.90 -12.64 1.39
CA ASN A 10 -30.46 -12.43 1.32
C ASN A 10 -30.06 -11.08 1.97
N CYS A 11 -29.08 -11.12 2.87
CA CYS A 11 -28.51 -9.96 3.52
C CYS A 11 -27.26 -9.49 2.77
N HIS A 12 -27.15 -8.18 2.52
CA HIS A 12 -25.95 -7.58 1.95
C HIS A 12 -25.02 -7.10 3.07
N LYS A 13 -23.81 -7.65 3.14
CA LYS A 13 -22.76 -7.22 4.06
C LYS A 13 -21.68 -6.49 3.28
N GLU A 14 -21.37 -5.28 3.70
CA GLU A 14 -20.23 -4.52 3.18
C GLU A 14 -19.35 -3.99 4.30
N ASN A 15 -18.09 -3.69 3.96
CA ASN A 15 -17.17 -2.99 4.84
C ASN A 15 -16.78 -1.67 4.19
N ARG A 16 -16.66 -0.62 5.00
CA ARG A 16 -16.17 0.71 4.61
C ARG A 16 -15.21 1.21 5.68
N ILE A 17 -14.27 2.08 5.28
CA ILE A 17 -13.31 2.67 6.19
C ILE A 17 -13.96 3.85 6.92
N TRP A 18 -13.99 3.81 8.26
CA TRP A 18 -14.54 4.89 9.08
C TRP A 18 -13.55 6.02 9.37
N LYS A 19 -12.26 5.71 9.47
CA LYS A 19 -11.21 6.71 9.72
C LYS A 19 -9.96 6.30 8.99
N ILE A 20 -9.44 7.18 8.15
CA ILE A 20 -8.30 6.88 7.31
C ILE A 20 -6.96 7.31 7.97
N PRO A 21 -5.90 6.48 7.95
CA PRO A 21 -4.63 6.78 8.62
C PRO A 21 -3.68 7.61 7.75
N ASP A 22 -2.77 8.39 8.34
CA ASP A 22 -1.75 9.11 7.57
C ASP A 22 -0.77 8.16 6.85
N ILE A 23 -0.53 6.98 7.41
CA ILE A 23 0.27 5.90 6.81
C ILE A 23 -0.63 4.71 6.55
N LEU A 24 -0.71 4.29 5.29
CA LEU A 24 -1.46 3.14 4.85
C LEU A 24 -0.49 2.02 4.44
N ILE A 25 -0.63 0.86 5.08
CA ILE A 25 0.17 -0.33 4.79
C ILE A 25 -0.76 -1.40 4.23
N LEU A 26 -0.52 -1.81 2.99
CA LEU A 26 -1.32 -2.84 2.32
C LEU A 26 -0.47 -4.09 2.13
N ARG A 27 -0.90 -5.19 2.75
CA ARG A 27 -0.34 -6.52 2.47
C ARG A 27 -1.15 -7.17 1.36
N LEU A 28 -0.49 -7.50 0.26
CA LEU A 28 -1.11 -8.20 -0.86
C LEU A 28 -1.12 -9.69 -0.54
N PHE A 29 -2.31 -10.26 -0.34
CA PHE A 29 -2.46 -11.70 -0.20
C PHE A 29 -2.39 -12.33 -1.59
N LYS A 30 -1.29 -13.04 -1.86
CA LYS A 30 -1.10 -13.77 -3.10
C LYS A 30 -1.09 -15.26 -2.80
N ASP A 31 -1.76 -16.02 -3.65
CA ASP A 31 -1.60 -17.47 -3.69
C ASP A 31 -0.13 -17.81 -4.04
N GLU A 32 0.38 -18.91 -3.48
CA GLU A 32 1.76 -19.36 -3.71
C GLU A 32 2.05 -19.54 -5.21
N ALA A 33 1.06 -19.96 -6.00
CA ALA A 33 1.21 -20.17 -7.44
C ALA A 33 1.50 -18.89 -8.25
N ILE A 34 1.04 -17.73 -7.79
CA ILE A 34 1.12 -16.45 -8.55
C ILE A 34 1.93 -15.38 -7.82
N LYS A 35 2.59 -15.71 -6.72
CA LYS A 35 3.20 -14.70 -5.85
C LYS A 35 4.31 -13.88 -6.53
N ASN A 36 5.05 -14.52 -7.42
CA ASN A 36 6.15 -13.93 -8.17
C ASN A 36 5.65 -13.11 -9.36
N ASN A 37 4.34 -13.13 -9.64
CA ASN A 37 3.77 -12.32 -10.71
C ASN A 37 3.87 -10.84 -10.33
N ILE A 38 4.18 -10.04 -11.34
CA ILE A 38 4.10 -8.58 -11.26
C ILE A 38 2.69 -8.22 -10.83
N THR A 39 2.60 -7.27 -9.90
CA THR A 39 1.32 -6.74 -9.46
C THR A 39 1.25 -5.29 -9.85
N GLU A 40 0.18 -4.92 -10.52
CA GLU A 40 -0.11 -3.52 -10.77
C GLU A 40 -0.57 -2.87 -9.46
N PHE A 41 0.07 -1.76 -9.12
CA PHE A 41 -0.34 -0.89 -8.04
C PHE A 41 -0.06 0.56 -8.44
N PRO A 42 -0.91 1.50 -8.04
CA PRO A 42 -0.75 2.87 -8.49
C PRO A 42 0.31 3.60 -7.66
N VAL A 43 1.03 4.54 -8.27
CA VAL A 43 1.93 5.43 -7.51
C VAL A 43 1.13 6.41 -6.65
N GLU A 44 -0.07 6.78 -7.12
CA GLU A 44 -1.04 7.57 -6.37
C GLU A 44 -2.32 6.78 -6.17
N LEU A 45 -2.67 6.51 -4.91
CA LEU A 45 -3.84 5.71 -4.56
C LEU A 45 -4.94 6.62 -4.03
N ASP A 46 -6.09 6.62 -4.72
CA ASP A 46 -7.31 7.25 -4.25
C ASP A 46 -8.11 6.27 -3.38
N MET A 47 -8.19 6.58 -2.09
CA MET A 47 -8.95 5.76 -1.14
C MET A 47 -10.40 6.23 -0.96
N ALA A 48 -10.82 7.35 -1.57
CA ALA A 48 -12.16 7.91 -1.39
C ALA A 48 -13.29 6.90 -1.67
N PRO A 49 -13.22 6.03 -2.70
CA PRO A 49 -14.28 5.05 -2.97
C PRO A 49 -14.52 4.02 -1.85
N PHE A 50 -13.55 3.83 -0.94
CA PHE A 50 -13.61 2.81 0.12
C PHE A 50 -14.00 3.39 1.49
N ILE A 51 -14.11 4.71 1.60
CA ILE A 51 -14.44 5.41 2.85
C ILE A 51 -15.95 5.47 3.02
N HIS A 52 -16.41 5.37 4.27
CA HIS A 52 -17.82 5.53 4.62
C HIS A 52 -18.26 7.00 4.37
N SER A 53 -19.46 7.25 3.83
CA SER A 53 -19.93 8.61 3.51
C SER A 53 -19.85 9.56 4.70
N ASP A 54 -20.18 9.04 5.88
CA ASP A 54 -20.25 9.81 7.13
C ASP A 54 -18.90 9.82 7.89
N SER A 55 -17.81 9.35 7.26
CA SER A 55 -16.47 9.35 7.85
C SER A 55 -15.99 10.78 8.10
N PRO A 56 -15.40 11.08 9.27
CA PRO A 56 -14.70 12.34 9.49
C PRO A 56 -13.49 12.48 8.56
N ASN A 57 -13.29 13.67 7.98
CA ASN A 57 -12.15 14.02 7.11
C ASN A 57 -12.04 13.16 5.84
N ASN A 58 -13.17 12.92 5.17
CA ASN A 58 -13.26 12.21 3.88
C ASN A 58 -12.66 13.02 2.70
N GLU A 59 -12.56 14.34 2.85
CA GLU A 59 -11.86 15.22 1.94
C GLU A 59 -10.36 14.91 2.04
N GLU A 60 -9.69 14.70 0.89
CA GLU A 60 -8.24 14.46 0.79
C GLU A 60 -7.73 13.04 1.12
N ALA A 61 -8.35 11.99 0.59
CA ALA A 61 -7.95 10.58 0.75
C ALA A 61 -6.89 10.08 -0.27
N ILE A 62 -6.06 10.98 -0.80
CA ILE A 62 -5.02 10.63 -1.78
C ILE A 62 -3.71 10.27 -1.09
N TYR A 63 -3.16 9.13 -1.47
CA TYR A 63 -1.90 8.60 -0.95
C TYR A 63 -0.84 8.54 -2.03
N SER A 64 0.41 8.78 -1.64
CA SER A 64 1.58 8.58 -2.50
C SER A 64 2.37 7.37 -2.02
N LEU A 65 2.69 6.47 -2.95
CA LEU A 65 3.56 5.32 -2.71
C LEU A 65 4.96 5.81 -2.35
N TYR A 66 5.53 5.26 -1.28
CA TYR A 66 6.91 5.54 -0.90
C TYR A 66 7.73 4.29 -0.57
N GLY A 67 7.10 3.11 -0.48
CA GLY A 67 7.79 1.87 -0.21
C GLY A 67 7.10 0.65 -0.80
N VAL A 68 7.89 -0.28 -1.31
CA VAL A 68 7.44 -1.59 -1.79
C VAL A 68 8.36 -2.65 -1.20
N VAL A 69 7.79 -3.63 -0.51
CA VAL A 69 8.51 -4.83 -0.07
C VAL A 69 8.16 -5.97 -1.01
N ILE A 70 9.18 -6.70 -1.42
CA ILE A 70 9.07 -7.88 -2.28
C ILE A 70 9.52 -9.08 -1.45
N HIS A 71 8.77 -10.18 -1.57
CA HIS A 71 9.14 -11.47 -0.98
C HIS A 71 9.61 -12.41 -2.10
N ILE A 72 10.84 -12.90 -1.97
CA ILE A 72 11.49 -13.80 -2.94
C ILE A 72 11.68 -15.14 -2.25
N GLY A 73 11.00 -16.19 -2.68
CA GLY A 73 11.17 -17.50 -2.05
C GLY A 73 10.11 -18.48 -2.52
N PRO A 74 9.98 -19.67 -1.89
CA PRO A 74 8.99 -20.68 -2.25
C PRO A 74 7.69 -20.61 -1.45
N ASN A 75 7.67 -20.10 -0.21
CA ASN A 75 6.44 -20.00 0.61
C ASN A 75 6.50 -18.84 1.61
N TYR A 76 5.41 -18.54 2.31
CA TYR A 76 5.39 -17.43 3.29
C TYR A 76 6.27 -17.65 4.54
N ARG A 77 6.76 -18.88 4.77
CA ARG A 77 7.57 -19.23 5.94
C ARG A 77 9.06 -19.06 5.70
N SER A 78 9.51 -19.10 4.44
CA SER A 78 10.91 -18.94 4.07
C SER A 78 11.09 -18.15 2.78
N GLY A 79 12.13 -17.34 2.76
CA GLY A 79 12.50 -16.54 1.59
C GLY A 79 13.34 -15.35 2.02
N HIS A 80 13.51 -14.47 1.06
CA HIS A 80 14.30 -13.26 1.15
C HIS A 80 13.40 -12.04 0.93
N PHE A 81 13.62 -10.99 1.71
CA PHE A 81 12.84 -9.76 1.60
C PHE A 81 13.73 -8.62 1.17
N VAL A 82 13.32 -7.94 0.12
CA VAL A 82 13.99 -6.72 -0.36
C VAL A 82 13.01 -5.56 -0.37
N ALA A 83 13.53 -4.34 -0.20
CA ALA A 83 12.70 -3.14 -0.09
C ALA A 83 13.11 -2.09 -1.14
N LYS A 84 12.14 -1.62 -1.92
CA LYS A 84 12.28 -0.48 -2.82
C LYS A 84 11.67 0.73 -2.12
N VAL A 85 12.46 1.77 -1.85
CA VAL A 85 12.04 2.91 -1.02
C VAL A 85 12.34 4.23 -1.72
N LYS A 86 11.38 5.16 -1.65
CA LYS A 86 11.52 6.53 -2.12
C LYS A 86 12.21 7.37 -1.06
N ASN A 87 13.23 8.12 -1.44
CA ASN A 87 13.84 9.10 -0.55
C ASN A 87 12.93 10.33 -0.40
N LEU A 88 12.17 10.39 0.69
CA LEU A 88 11.22 11.48 0.98
C LEU A 88 11.89 12.84 1.29
N LYS A 89 13.21 12.88 1.53
CA LYS A 89 13.96 14.12 1.77
C LYS A 89 14.54 14.72 0.50
N SER A 90 14.62 13.95 -0.58
CA SER A 90 15.11 14.43 -1.86
C SER A 90 14.03 15.26 -2.56
N SER A 91 14.45 16.32 -3.26
CA SER A 91 13.57 17.05 -4.19
C SER A 91 13.37 16.30 -5.51
N SER A 92 14.19 15.29 -5.79
CA SER A 92 14.05 14.36 -6.91
C SER A 92 13.34 13.07 -6.49
N ASP A 93 12.65 12.41 -7.43
CA ASP A 93 12.06 11.07 -7.27
C ASP A 93 13.13 9.98 -7.21
N LEU A 94 14.02 10.06 -6.21
CA LEU A 94 15.09 9.11 -5.99
C LEU A 94 14.53 7.84 -5.33
N TRP A 95 14.53 6.74 -6.08
CA TRP A 95 14.21 5.41 -5.59
C TRP A 95 15.47 4.58 -5.40
N GLN A 96 15.47 3.78 -4.34
CA GLN A 96 16.57 2.91 -3.99
C GLN A 96 16.04 1.51 -3.64
N LEU A 97 16.74 0.48 -4.11
CA LEU A 97 16.57 -0.89 -3.69
C LEU A 97 17.53 -1.17 -2.53
N PHE A 98 16.99 -1.73 -1.45
CA PHE A 98 17.70 -2.22 -0.28
C PHE A 98 17.60 -3.74 -0.26
N ASP A 99 18.75 -4.39 -0.39
CA ASP A 99 18.92 -5.84 -0.36
C ASP A 99 20.01 -6.15 0.68
N ASP A 100 19.60 -6.39 1.91
CA ASP A 100 20.47 -6.52 3.09
C ASP A 100 21.50 -5.37 3.23
N LYS A 101 22.75 -5.64 2.85
CA LYS A 101 23.88 -4.71 2.90
C LYS A 101 24.07 -3.92 1.60
N GLU A 102 23.39 -4.33 0.54
CA GLU A 102 23.50 -3.75 -0.79
C GLU A 102 22.40 -2.71 -1.01
N VAL A 103 22.81 -1.53 -1.48
CA VAL A 103 21.90 -0.44 -1.79
C VAL A 103 22.19 0.03 -3.20
N SER A 104 21.18 0.00 -4.07
CA SER A 104 21.30 0.44 -5.46
C SER A 104 20.21 1.46 -5.81
N ARG A 105 20.50 2.33 -6.77
CA ARG A 105 19.51 3.28 -7.31
C ARG A 105 18.66 2.57 -8.35
N MET A 106 17.40 3.00 -8.47
CA MET A 106 16.49 2.46 -9.46
C MET A 106 15.52 3.50 -10.01
N SER A 107 14.88 3.17 -11.13
CA SER A 107 13.85 4.01 -11.72
C SER A 107 12.48 3.74 -11.07
N LEU A 108 11.56 4.70 -11.20
CA LEU A 108 10.16 4.49 -10.81
C LEU A 108 9.51 3.35 -11.61
N GLU A 109 9.94 3.14 -12.84
CA GLU A 109 9.39 2.08 -13.69
C GLU A 109 9.75 0.69 -13.16
N ASP A 110 10.99 0.52 -12.70
CA ASP A 110 11.44 -0.71 -12.02
C ASP A 110 10.69 -0.94 -10.69
N VAL A 111 10.24 0.14 -10.04
CA VAL A 111 9.43 0.06 -8.84
C VAL A 111 8.03 -0.46 -9.18
N LYS A 112 7.36 0.11 -10.18
CA LYS A 112 6.03 -0.31 -10.61
C LYS A 112 5.98 -1.77 -11.09
N HIS A 113 7.03 -2.23 -11.75
CA HIS A 113 7.16 -3.61 -12.22
C HIS A 113 7.72 -4.54 -11.12
N SER A 114 7.01 -4.62 -10.00
CA SER A 114 7.40 -5.45 -8.86
C SER A 114 6.38 -6.53 -8.54
N ALA A 115 6.86 -7.70 -8.13
CA ALA A 115 6.07 -8.69 -7.42
C ALA A 115 5.81 -8.23 -5.98
N ALA A 116 5.08 -7.12 -5.81
CA ALA A 116 4.87 -6.50 -4.51
C ALA A 116 4.19 -7.46 -3.52
N TYR A 117 4.65 -7.43 -2.28
CA TYR A 117 4.10 -8.17 -1.15
C TYR A 117 3.50 -7.24 -0.10
N ILE A 118 4.19 -6.14 0.21
CA ILE A 118 3.69 -5.07 1.07
C ILE A 118 3.91 -3.73 0.39
N LEU A 119 2.89 -2.87 0.39
CA LEU A 119 2.94 -1.51 -0.14
C LEU A 119 2.81 -0.51 1.01
N PHE A 120 3.63 0.53 0.97
CA PHE A 120 3.64 1.61 1.94
C PHE A 120 3.27 2.92 1.24
N TYR A 121 2.19 3.51 1.73
CA TYR A 121 1.56 4.71 1.22
C TYR A 121 1.50 5.76 2.32
N GLU A 122 1.76 7.00 1.97
CA GLU A 122 1.60 8.14 2.88
C GLU A 122 0.59 9.13 2.31
N ARG A 123 -0.33 9.59 3.16
CA ARG A 123 -1.36 10.56 2.79
C ARG A 123 -0.71 11.89 2.40
N LYS A 124 -1.11 12.46 1.26
CA LYS A 124 -0.53 13.71 0.76
C LYS A 124 -0.63 14.87 1.75
N THR A 125 -1.73 14.97 2.47
CA THR A 125 -1.97 16.04 3.45
C THR A 125 -1.07 15.90 4.68
N ALA A 126 -0.71 14.68 5.06
CA ALA A 126 0.26 14.43 6.11
C ALA A 126 1.67 14.86 5.67
N LEU A 127 2.04 14.59 4.40
CA LEU A 127 3.29 15.07 3.81
C LEU A 127 3.36 16.61 3.79
N GLU A 128 2.28 17.28 3.42
CA GLU A 128 2.20 18.75 3.38
C GLU A 128 2.35 19.37 4.77
N LYS A 129 1.66 18.81 5.78
CA LYS A 129 1.84 19.21 7.19
C LYS A 129 3.29 19.05 7.65
N LYS A 130 3.96 17.96 7.27
CA LYS A 130 5.39 17.73 7.58
C LYS A 130 6.30 18.76 6.90
N LYS A 131 6.00 19.18 5.66
CA LYS A 131 6.77 20.21 4.95
C LYS A 131 6.59 21.60 5.58
N ARG A 132 5.39 21.93 6.05
CA ARG A 132 5.09 23.22 6.68
C ARG A 132 5.73 23.39 8.07
N ASN A 133 5.96 22.29 8.77
CA ASN A 133 6.54 22.28 10.12
C ASN A 133 8.08 22.13 10.13
N LYS A 134 8.73 22.25 8.97
CA LYS A 134 10.18 22.13 8.79
C LYS A 134 10.76 23.46 8.33
#